data_AF-A0A839H706-F1
#
_entry.id   AF-A0A839H706-F1
#
_cell.length_a   1.000
_cell.length_b   1.000
_cell.length_c   1.000
_cell.angle_alpha   90.00
_cell.angle_beta   90.00
_cell.angle_gamma   90.00
#
_symmetry.space_group_name_H-M   'P 1'
#
loop_
_entity.id
_entity.type
_entity.pdbx_description
1 polymer ?
#
loop_
_entity_poly.entity_id
_entity_poly.type
_entity_poly.pdbx_seq_one_letter_code
_entity_poly.pdbx_strand_id
1 'polypeptide(L)' 'MSPTQHRAIWELCRQGLPLVADAAAASWREGRAFKLDSRVVVGREIHSLIEQSNQETRLSHRASGSGQAAVA' A
#
# COMPACT_ATOMS: atom_id res chain seq x y z
N MET A 1 -4.14 7.85 -4.75
CA MET A 1 -4.37 6.69 -3.87
C MET A 1 -5.68 6.02 -4.25
N SER A 2 -5.77 4.69 -4.14
CA SER A 2 -6.95 3.91 -4.49
C SER A 2 -7.97 3.83 -3.33
N PRO A 3 -9.24 3.43 -3.59
CA PRO A 3 -10.21 3.18 -2.53
C PRO A 3 -9.76 2.10 -1.53
N THR A 4 -9.09 1.05 -2.00
CA THR A 4 -8.54 -0.02 -1.15
C THR A 4 -7.50 0.51 -0.17
N GLN A 5 -6.61 1.39 -0.64
CA GLN A 5 -5.60 2.03 0.19
C GLN A 5 -6.22 2.93 1.27
N HIS A 6 -7.26 3.70 0.92
CA HIS A 6 -7.99 4.52 1.91
C HIS A 6 -8.67 3.64 2.97
N ARG A 7 -9.29 2.53 2.58
CA ARG A 7 -9.90 1.58 3.53
C ARG A 7 -8.85 0.96 4.46
N ALA A 8 -7.69 0.56 3.92
CA ALA A 8 -6.59 0.02 4.71
C ALA A 8 -6.10 1.03 5.78
N ILE A 9 -5.92 2.29 5.39
CA ILE A 9 -5.54 3.38 6.32
C ILE A 9 -6.59 3.56 7.41
N TRP A 10 -7.86 3.60 7.02
CA TRP A 10 -8.95 3.77 7.98
C TRP A 10 -9.00 2.63 9.00
N GLU A 11 -8.87 1.37 8.55
CA GLU A 11 -8.87 0.21 9.44
C GLU A 11 -7.66 0.19 10.38
N LEU A 12 -6.47 0.55 9.89
CA LEU A 12 -5.26 0.67 10.73
C LEU A 12 -5.46 1.73 11.82
N CYS A 13 -5.98 2.91 11.47
CA CYS A 13 -6.30 3.96 12.44
C CYS A 13 -7.35 3.47 13.45
N ARG A 14 -8.40 2.79 12.99
CA ARG A 14 -9.46 2.24 13.84
C ARG A 14 -8.94 1.22 14.86
N GLN A 15 -7.89 0.47 14.53
CA GLN A 15 -7.23 -0.47 15.44
C GLN A 15 -6.17 0.18 16.34
N GLY A 16 -6.01 1.50 16.31
CA GLY A 16 -5.02 2.20 17.14
C GLY A 16 -3.60 2.12 16.59
N LEU A 17 -3.44 1.93 15.27
CA LEU A 17 -2.15 1.86 14.58
C LEU A 17 -1.92 3.07 13.64
N PRO A 18 -2.05 4.34 14.09
CA PRO A 18 -1.96 5.51 13.21
C PRO A 18 -0.57 5.66 12.57
N LEU A 19 0.52 5.36 13.28
CA LEU A 19 1.88 5.43 12.73
C LEU A 19 2.11 4.41 11.61
N VAL A 20 1.48 3.24 11.71
CA VAL A 20 1.51 2.21 10.67
C VAL A 20 0.70 2.67 9.46
N ALA A 21 -0.44 3.33 9.69
CA ALA A 21 -1.27 3.91 8.64
C ALA A 21 -0.53 5.01 7.86
N ASP A 22 0.19 5.91 8.55
CA ASP A 22 1.00 6.95 7.94
C ASP A 22 2.15 6.36 7.11
N ALA A 23 2.85 5.35 7.62
CA ALA A 23 3.92 4.66 6.90
C ALA A 23 3.40 3.95 5.64
N ALA A 24 2.23 3.33 5.72
CA ALA A 24 1.56 2.72 4.57
C ALA A 24 1.17 3.77 3.53
N ALA A 25 0.55 4.87 3.96
CA ALA A 25 0.15 5.97 3.09
C ALA A 25 1.36 6.59 2.36
N ALA A 26 2.45 6.83 3.07
CA ALA A 26 3.69 7.35 2.49
C ALA A 26 4.26 6.39 1.43
N SER A 27 4.38 5.10 1.76
CA SER A 27 4.87 4.08 0.83
C SER A 27 4.06 4.05 -0.46
N TRP A 28 2.73 3.99 -0.36
CA TRP A 28 1.87 3.90 -1.54
C TRP A 28 1.84 5.18 -2.37
N ARG A 29 1.93 6.36 -1.75
CA ARG A 29 2.04 7.65 -2.47
C ARG A 29 3.33 7.73 -3.29
N GLU A 30 4.40 7.14 -2.80
CA GLU A 30 5.68 7.05 -3.50
C GLU A 30 5.73 5.90 -4.51
N GLY A 31 4.63 5.18 -4.72
CA GLY A 31 4.59 4.04 -5.64
C GLY A 31 5.32 2.80 -5.11
N ARG A 32 5.60 2.73 -3.81
CA ARG A 32 6.27 1.61 -3.16
C ARG A 32 5.28 0.71 -2.43
N ALA A 33 5.57 -0.59 -2.38
CA ALA A 33 4.81 -1.52 -1.56
C ALA A 33 5.10 -1.26 -0.08
N PHE A 34 4.05 -1.23 0.74
CA PHE A 34 4.16 -1.15 2.18
C PHE A 34 4.45 -2.54 2.77
N LYS A 35 5.46 -2.64 3.63
CA LYS A 35 5.79 -3.86 4.36
C LYS A 35 5.37 -3.71 5.81
N LEU A 36 4.40 -4.50 6.24
CA LEU A 36 4.00 -4.57 7.63
C LEU A 36 5.12 -5.21 8.47
N ASP A 37 5.47 -4.60 9.60
CA ASP A 37 6.42 -5.19 10.54
C ASP A 37 5.81 -6.46 11.15
N SER A 38 6.58 -7.54 11.15
CA SER A 38 6.22 -8.83 11.77
C SER A 38 5.80 -8.74 13.24
N ARG A 39 6.20 -7.69 13.97
CA ARG A 39 5.81 -7.44 15.36
C ARG A 39 4.43 -6.81 15.50
N VAL A 40 3.87 -6.26 14.42
CA VAL A 40 2.53 -5.65 14.41
C VAL A 40 1.52 -6.72 14.02
N VAL A 41 0.72 -7.14 14.99
CA VAL A 41 -0.37 -8.09 14.76
C VAL A 41 -1.59 -7.33 14.28
N VAL A 42 -2.07 -7.64 13.08
CA VAL A 42 -3.32 -7.11 12.53
C VAL A 42 -4.27 -8.25 12.20
N GLY A 43 -5.57 -7.95 12.16
CA GLY A 43 -6.57 -8.90 11.69
C GLY A 43 -6.35 -9.30 10.23
N ARG A 44 -6.78 -10.52 9.86
CA ARG A 44 -6.67 -11.06 8.50
C ARG A 44 -7.22 -10.13 7.43
N GLU A 45 -8.31 -9.41 7.73
CA GLU A 45 -8.91 -8.44 6.80
C GLU A 45 -7.94 -7.28 6.46
N ILE A 46 -7.29 -6.71 7.47
CA ILE A 46 -6.29 -5.65 7.27
C ILE A 46 -5.10 -6.17 6.48
N HIS A 47 -4.65 -7.40 6.76
CA HIS A 47 -3.58 -8.03 6.00
C HIS A 47 -3.95 -8.17 4.51
N SER A 48 -5.18 -8.61 4.20
CA SER A 48 -5.67 -8.69 2.83
C SER A 48 -5.74 -7.32 2.16
N LEU A 49 -6.19 -6.29 2.87
CA LEU A 49 -6.24 -4.91 2.36
C LEU A 49 -4.84 -4.36 2.04
N ILE A 50 -3.85 -4.65 2.88
CA ILE A 50 -2.45 -4.27 2.65
C ILE A 50 -1.90 -4.96 1.39
N GLU A 51 -2.10 -6.27 1.26
CA GLU A 51 -1.63 -7.03 0.10
C GLU A 51 -2.27 -6.56 -1.21
N GLN A 52 -3.59 -6.31 -1.20
CA GLN A 52 -4.29 -5.78 -2.36
C GLN A 52 -3.78 -4.37 -2.72
N SER A 53 -3.61 -3.51 -1.72
CA SER A 53 -3.06 -2.15 -1.91
C SER A 53 -1.66 -2.19 -2.51
N ASN A 54 -0.82 -3.12 -2.06
CA ASN A 54 0.53 -3.34 -2.60
C ASN A 54 0.50 -3.82 -4.05
N GLN A 55 -0.43 -4.71 -4.40
CA GLN A 55 -0.61 -5.17 -5.77
C GLN A 55 -1.05 -4.04 -6.69
N GLU A 56 -2.04 -3.24 -6.28
CA GLU A 56 -2.50 -2.06 -7.02
C GLU A 56 -1.34 -1.07 -7.26
N THR A 57 -0.53 -0.79 -6.23
CA THR A 57 0.66 0.07 -6.36
C THR A 57 1.66 -0.48 -7.38
N ARG A 58 1.96 -1.79 -7.34
CA ARG A 58 2.85 -2.43 -8.32
C ARG A 58 2.31 -2.32 -9.74
N LEU A 59 0.99 -2.46 -9.92
CA LEU A 59 0.35 -2.34 -11.24
C LEU A 59 0.41 -0.90 -11.76
N SER A 60 0.10 0.08 -10.91
CA SER A 60 0.20 1.51 -11.27
C SER A 60 1.64 1.91 -11.61
N HIS A 61 2.62 1.42 -10.86
CA HIS A 61 4.03 1.73 -11.12
C HIS A 61 4.52 1.10 -12.44
N ARG A 62 4.08 -0.12 -12.77
CA ARG A 62 4.37 -0.74 -14.08
C ARG A 62 3.74 0.02 -15.23
N ALA A 63 2.49 0.50 -15.07
CA ALA A 63 1.85 1.32 -16.08
C ALA A 63 2.61 2.64 -16.35
N SER A 64 3.19 3.24 -15.30
CA SER A 64 4.05 4.43 -15.44
C SER A 64 5.44 4.13 -16.02
N GLY A 65 5.97 2.92 -15.84
CA GLY A 65 7.25 2.48 -16.39
C GLY A 65 7.23 2.08 -17.87
N SER A 66 6.05 1.80 -18.45
CA SER A 66 5.89 1.38 -19.85
C SER A 66 6.02 2.50 -20.90
N GLY A 67 6.49 3.70 -20.52
CA GLY A 67 6.75 4.83 -21.42
C GLY A 67 8.22 5.06 -21.79
N GLN A 68 9.17 4.30 -21.24
CA GLN A 68 10.61 4.46 -21.50
C GLN A 68 11.28 3.10 -21.78
N ALA A 69 10.90 2.44 -22.86
CA ALA A 69 11.67 1.31 -23.39
C ALA A 69 11.36 1.06 -24.87
N ALA A 70 11.65 2.04 -25.74
CA ALA A 70 11.75 1.82 -27.20
C ALA A 70 12.44 2.99 -27.92
N VAL A 71 13.72 3.25 -27.64
CA VAL A 71 14.64 3.86 -28.62
C VAL A 71 16.08 3.56 -28.23
N ALA A 72 16.65 2.55 -28.89
CA ALA A 72 18.08 2.45 -29.22
C ALA A 72 18.24 1.37 -30.31
#